data_AF-L9ZU72-F1
#
_entry.id   AF-L9ZU72-F1
#
_cell.length_a   1.000
_cell.length_b   1.000
_cell.length_c   1.000
_cell.angle_alpha   90.00
_cell.angle_beta   90.00
_cell.angle_gamma   90.00
#
_symmetry.space_group_name_H-M   'P 1'
#
loop_
_entity.id
_entity.type
_entity.pdbx_description
1 polymer ?
#
loop_
_entity_poly.entity_id
_entity_poly.type
_entity_poly.pdbx_seq_one_letter_code
_entity_poly.pdbx_strand_id
1 'polypeptide(L)'
;MNTVEDDTGKRYLLLKRSDDASLVRDPETGNECYIRNDRLEAVDQSALETAARSVPDPVLTLLTNVHDAETLGLLIELAERGPLGVRTLLDAYDFCESDLHGRLTVLSTAGLLEETELAGERGYQLTEDCEVALETLRTETPRLDDPSDDP
;
A
#
# COMPACT_ATOMS: atom_id res chain seq x y z
N MET A 1 -22.60 -5.05 -7.38
CA MET A 1 -21.63 -6.04 -6.88
C MET A 1 -21.48 -5.73 -5.41
N ASN A 2 -21.74 -6.71 -4.54
CA ASN A 2 -21.83 -6.48 -3.09
C ASN A 2 -20.77 -7.31 -2.37
N THR A 3 -20.36 -6.85 -1.19
CA THR A 3 -19.52 -7.63 -0.29
C THR A 3 -20.37 -8.61 0.51
N VAL A 4 -19.92 -9.85 0.60
CA VAL A 4 -20.49 -10.87 1.48
C VAL A 4 -19.38 -11.48 2.33
N GLU A 5 -19.72 -11.98 3.52
CA GLU A 5 -18.80 -12.61 4.45
C GLU A 5 -19.30 -14.02 4.78
N ASP A 6 -18.37 -14.96 4.91
CA ASP A 6 -18.68 -16.33 5.33
C ASP A 6 -18.60 -16.53 6.84
N ASP A 7 -18.90 -17.75 7.31
CA ASP A 7 -18.85 -18.14 8.72
C ASP A 7 -17.44 -18.12 9.34
N THR A 8 -16.39 -17.98 8.52
CA THR A 8 -15.00 -17.82 8.97
C THR A 8 -14.58 -16.35 9.07
N GLY A 9 -15.44 -15.43 8.65
CA GLY A 9 -15.12 -14.00 8.53
C GLY A 9 -14.41 -13.64 7.23
N LYS A 10 -14.25 -14.58 6.28
CA LYS A 10 -13.62 -14.31 4.98
C LYS A 10 -14.61 -13.58 4.07
N ARG A 11 -14.12 -12.51 3.43
CA ARG A 11 -14.92 -11.63 2.59
C ARG A 11 -14.77 -11.95 1.11
N TYR A 12 -15.87 -11.83 0.39
CA TYR A 12 -15.96 -12.13 -1.02
C TYR A 12 -16.76 -11.06 -1.77
N LEU A 13 -16.55 -11.03 -3.09
CA LEU A 13 -17.35 -10.26 -4.02
C LEU A 13 -18.46 -11.13 -4.57
N LEU A 14 -19.70 -10.78 -4.28
CA LEU A 14 -20.87 -11.48 -4.79
C LEU A 14 -21.07 -11.18 -6.28
N LEU A 15 -20.91 -12.23 -7.11
CA LEU A 15 -21.07 -12.14 -8.56
C LEU A 15 -22.51 -12.48 -8.98
N LYS A 16 -23.08 -13.56 -8.43
CA LYS A 16 -24.43 -14.01 -8.76
C LYS A 16 -25.09 -14.66 -7.55
N ARG A 17 -26.36 -14.29 -7.29
CA ARG A 17 -27.23 -15.01 -6.35
C ARG A 17 -28.01 -16.10 -7.07
N SER A 18 -28.17 -17.24 -6.43
CA SER A 18 -29.12 -18.30 -6.82
C SER A 18 -29.79 -18.84 -5.56
N ASP A 19 -30.71 -19.80 -5.67
CA ASP A 19 -31.60 -20.16 -4.55
C ASP A 19 -30.85 -20.84 -3.39
N ASP A 20 -29.97 -21.80 -3.68
CA ASP A 20 -29.25 -22.58 -2.66
C ASP A 20 -27.83 -22.07 -2.38
N ALA A 21 -27.15 -21.57 -3.42
CA ALA A 21 -25.78 -21.12 -3.35
C ALA A 21 -25.55 -19.89 -4.25
N SER A 22 -24.63 -19.03 -3.83
CA SER A 22 -24.19 -17.87 -4.58
C SER A 22 -22.80 -18.09 -5.15
N LEU A 23 -22.57 -17.57 -6.36
CA LEU A 23 -21.24 -17.49 -6.96
C LEU A 23 -20.56 -16.24 -6.41
N VAL A 24 -19.39 -16.43 -5.82
CA VAL A 24 -18.58 -15.37 -5.24
C VAL A 24 -17.16 -15.42 -5.79
N ARG A 25 -16.47 -14.29 -5.78
CA ARG A 25 -15.05 -14.19 -6.10
C ARG A 25 -14.24 -13.83 -4.86
N ASP A 26 -13.18 -14.58 -4.62
CA ASP A 26 -12.19 -14.30 -3.59
C ASP A 26 -11.31 -13.12 -4.04
N PRO A 27 -11.26 -12.00 -3.30
CA PRO A 27 -10.41 -10.87 -3.66
C PRO A 27 -8.91 -11.21 -3.55
N GLU A 28 -8.50 -12.09 -2.64
CA GLU A 28 -7.07 -12.43 -2.43
C GLU A 28 -6.52 -13.25 -3.59
N THR A 29 -7.30 -14.22 -4.07
CA THR A 29 -6.84 -15.19 -5.08
C THR A 29 -7.41 -14.93 -6.48
N GLY A 30 -8.45 -14.11 -6.59
CA GLY A 30 -9.22 -13.90 -7.82
C GLY A 30 -10.10 -15.09 -8.23
N ASN A 31 -10.05 -16.21 -7.50
CA ASN A 31 -10.79 -17.42 -7.84
C ASN A 31 -12.29 -17.25 -7.56
N GLU A 32 -13.11 -17.90 -8.38
CA GLU A 32 -14.56 -17.96 -8.20
C GLU A 32 -14.96 -19.29 -7.56
N CYS A 33 -15.90 -19.26 -6.62
CA CYS A 33 -16.45 -20.46 -5.99
C CYS A 33 -17.93 -20.27 -5.63
N TYR A 34 -18.63 -21.40 -5.46
CA TYR A 34 -20.00 -21.40 -4.96
C TYR A 34 -20.02 -21.62 -3.45
N ILE A 35 -20.66 -20.72 -2.71
CA ILE A 35 -20.89 -20.83 -1.28
C ILE A 35 -22.39 -20.86 -1.03
N ARG A 36 -22.85 -21.73 -0.12
CA ARG A 36 -24.27 -21.82 0.25
C ARG A 36 -24.73 -20.51 0.87
N ASN A 37 -25.95 -20.11 0.54
CA ASN A 37 -26.48 -18.82 1.00
C ASN A 37 -26.67 -18.74 2.51
N ASP A 38 -26.91 -19.87 3.18
CA ASP A 38 -27.02 -19.97 4.65
C ASP A 38 -25.69 -19.76 5.39
N ARG A 39 -24.58 -19.76 4.65
CA ARG A 39 -23.23 -19.44 5.16
C ARG A 39 -22.74 -18.08 4.71
N LEU A 40 -23.57 -17.25 4.06
CA LEU A 40 -23.19 -15.94 3.57
C LEU A 40 -24.05 -14.85 4.17
N GLU A 41 -23.38 -13.85 4.74
CA GLU A 41 -24.02 -12.64 5.24
C GLU A 41 -23.61 -11.44 4.38
N ALA A 42 -24.56 -10.53 4.14
CA ALA A 42 -24.26 -9.29 3.43
C ALA A 42 -23.60 -8.30 4.39
N VAL A 43 -22.48 -7.71 3.98
CA VAL A 43 -21.76 -6.71 4.77
C VAL A 43 -21.93 -5.35 4.11
N ASP A 44 -22.16 -4.31 4.93
CA ASP A 44 -22.22 -2.92 4.49
C ASP A 44 -20.79 -2.36 4.28
N GLN A 45 -20.10 -2.92 3.28
CA GLN A 45 -18.78 -2.49 2.85
C GLN A 45 -18.74 -2.37 1.33
N SER A 46 -18.05 -1.34 0.85
CA SER A 46 -17.81 -1.12 -0.58
C SER A 46 -17.16 -2.34 -1.23
N ALA A 47 -17.73 -2.81 -2.34
CA ALA A 47 -17.15 -3.88 -3.13
C ALA A 47 -15.76 -3.51 -3.69
N LEU A 48 -15.49 -2.22 -3.92
CA LEU A 48 -14.18 -1.76 -4.38
C LEU A 48 -13.15 -1.80 -3.25
N GLU A 49 -13.53 -1.48 -2.01
CA GLU A 49 -12.65 -1.64 -0.85
C GLU A 49 -12.36 -3.12 -0.58
N THR A 50 -13.36 -4.00 -0.72
CA THR A 50 -13.15 -5.45 -0.63
C THR A 50 -12.23 -5.95 -1.74
N ALA A 51 -12.36 -5.42 -2.97
CA ALA A 51 -11.44 -5.76 -4.05
C ALA A 51 -10.01 -5.29 -3.77
N ALA A 52 -9.83 -4.11 -3.18
CA ALA A 52 -8.51 -3.55 -2.85
C ALA A 52 -7.72 -4.42 -1.84
N ARG A 53 -8.40 -5.24 -1.04
CA ARG A 53 -7.76 -6.22 -0.12
C ARG A 53 -6.99 -7.33 -0.83
N SER A 54 -7.06 -7.41 -2.16
CA SER A 54 -6.13 -8.23 -2.93
C SER A 54 -4.68 -7.75 -2.80
N VAL A 55 -4.48 -6.49 -2.43
CA VAL A 55 -3.18 -5.86 -2.21
C VAL A 55 -2.80 -6.01 -0.73
N PRO A 56 -1.57 -6.43 -0.39
CA PRO A 56 -1.12 -6.50 1.00
C PRO A 56 -1.29 -5.16 1.74
N ASP A 57 -1.71 -5.21 3.00
CA ASP A 57 -2.01 -4.02 3.82
C ASP A 57 -0.87 -2.97 3.85
N PRO A 58 0.43 -3.34 3.93
CA PRO A 58 1.50 -2.35 3.87
C PRO A 58 1.55 -1.60 2.53
N VAL A 59 1.35 -2.32 1.41
CA VAL A 59 1.32 -1.72 0.07
C VAL A 59 0.09 -0.85 -0.12
N LEU A 60 -1.07 -1.28 0.39
CA LEU A 60 -2.30 -0.49 0.34
C LEU A 60 -2.15 0.82 1.14
N THR A 61 -1.51 0.76 2.31
CA THR A 61 -1.24 1.94 3.14
C THR A 61 -0.33 2.92 2.42
N LEU A 62 0.74 2.43 1.78
CA LEU A 62 1.63 3.26 0.95
C LEU A 62 0.86 3.91 -0.21
N LEU A 63 0.12 3.13 -1.01
CA LEU A 63 -0.61 3.63 -2.19
C LEU A 63 -1.69 4.67 -1.85
N THR A 64 -2.26 4.62 -0.65
CA THR A 64 -3.32 5.52 -0.22
C THR A 64 -2.82 6.78 0.49
N ASN A 65 -1.52 6.89 0.79
CA ASN A 65 -0.92 8.04 1.48
C ASN A 65 0.23 8.71 0.71
N VAL A 66 0.82 8.03 -0.28
CA VAL A 66 1.89 8.57 -1.12
C VAL A 66 1.30 8.99 -2.47
N HIS A 67 1.08 10.29 -2.64
CA HIS A 67 0.28 10.82 -3.75
C HIS A 67 1.10 11.38 -4.93
N ASP A 68 2.42 11.48 -4.78
CA ASP A 68 3.31 12.00 -5.80
C ASP A 68 4.70 11.33 -5.75
N ALA A 69 5.44 11.48 -6.85
CA ALA A 69 6.75 10.86 -7.02
C ALA A 69 7.81 11.43 -6.07
N GLU A 70 7.71 12.70 -5.65
CA GLU A 70 8.66 13.31 -4.71
C GLU A 70 8.52 12.70 -3.31
N THR A 71 7.28 12.48 -2.86
CA THR A 71 6.97 11.81 -1.60
C THR A 71 7.45 10.37 -1.60
N LEU A 72 7.27 9.65 -2.72
CA LEU A 72 7.84 8.31 -2.88
C LEU A 72 9.37 8.36 -2.85
N GLY A 73 9.97 9.31 -3.56
CA GLY A 73 11.43 9.52 -3.58
C GLY A 73 12.01 9.77 -2.19
N LEU A 74 11.32 10.54 -1.35
CA LEU A 74 11.70 10.76 0.05
C LEU A 74 11.78 9.44 0.84
N LEU A 75 10.78 8.55 0.68
CA LEU A 75 10.78 7.23 1.34
C LEU A 75 11.92 6.35 0.82
N ILE A 76 12.19 6.39 -0.49
CA ILE A 76 13.30 5.67 -1.12
C ILE A 76 14.66 6.15 -0.58
N GLU A 77 14.86 7.45 -0.44
CA GLU A 77 16.09 8.01 0.13
C GLU A 77 16.28 7.62 1.59
N LEU A 78 15.21 7.59 2.38
CA LEU A 78 15.23 7.07 3.76
C LEU A 78 15.55 5.57 3.81
N ALA A 79 15.02 4.78 2.87
CA ALA A 79 15.36 3.35 2.76
C ALA A 79 16.85 3.13 2.47
N GLU A 80 17.45 3.96 1.61
CA GLU A 80 18.85 3.78 1.18
C GLU A 80 19.86 4.39 2.13
N ARG A 81 19.55 5.55 2.71
CA ARG A 81 20.47 6.31 3.56
C ARG A 81 20.25 6.06 5.05
N GLY A 82 19.16 5.38 5.40
CA GLY A 82 18.71 5.20 6.77
C GLY A 82 18.07 6.48 7.34
N PRO A 83 17.97 6.59 8.68
CA PRO A 83 17.33 7.70 9.34
C PRO A 83 17.97 9.06 8.99
N LEU A 84 17.14 10.06 8.66
CA LEU A 84 17.61 11.42 8.33
C LEU A 84 16.95 12.48 9.21
N GLY A 85 17.74 13.47 9.61
CA GLY A 85 17.27 14.64 10.37
C GLY A 85 16.47 15.60 9.49
N VAL A 86 15.50 16.31 10.07
CA VAL A 86 14.67 17.30 9.34
C VAL A 86 15.51 18.32 8.60
N ARG A 87 16.56 18.85 9.24
CA ARG A 87 17.42 19.87 8.61
C ARG A 87 18.22 19.27 7.46
N THR A 88 18.70 18.03 7.62
CA THR A 88 19.36 17.30 6.53
C THR A 88 18.45 17.14 5.33
N LEU A 89 17.16 16.86 5.54
CA LEU A 89 16.18 16.75 4.46
C LEU A 89 15.92 18.11 3.78
N LEU A 90 15.77 19.19 4.55
CA LEU A 90 15.56 20.54 3.99
C LEU A 90 16.80 21.08 3.25
N ASP A 91 18.00 20.71 3.69
CA ASP A 91 19.25 21.15 3.08
C ASP A 91 19.56 20.36 1.79
N ALA A 92 19.12 19.10 1.69
CA ALA A 92 19.46 18.21 0.58
C ALA A 92 18.42 18.18 -0.55
N TYR A 93 17.16 18.47 -0.28
CA TYR A 93 16.07 18.40 -1.24
C TYR A 93 15.33 19.74 -1.34
N ASP A 94 14.81 20.06 -2.51
CA ASP A 94 14.13 21.34 -2.82
C ASP A 94 12.72 21.44 -2.21
N PHE A 95 12.51 20.93 -1.00
CA PHE A 95 11.26 21.10 -0.27
C PHE A 95 11.23 22.43 0.48
N CYS A 96 10.09 23.13 0.41
CA CYS A 96 9.80 24.17 1.38
C CYS A 96 9.56 23.55 2.76
N GLU A 97 9.89 24.26 3.83
CA GLU A 97 9.74 23.77 5.21
C GLU A 97 8.32 23.27 5.53
N SER A 98 7.30 24.07 5.17
CA SER A 98 5.90 23.71 5.38
C SER A 98 5.48 22.46 4.60
N ASP A 99 6.04 22.31 3.40
CA ASP A 99 5.71 21.25 2.47
C ASP A 99 6.33 19.92 2.94
N LEU A 100 7.60 19.94 3.37
CA LEU A 100 8.24 18.79 4.02
C LEU A 100 7.49 18.39 5.30
N HIS A 101 7.18 19.34 6.18
CA HIS A 101 6.47 19.03 7.43
C HIS A 101 5.08 18.44 7.19
N GLY A 102 4.36 18.93 6.17
CA GLY A 102 3.08 18.37 5.75
C GLY A 102 3.21 16.89 5.37
N ARG A 103 4.17 16.57 4.50
CA ARG A 103 4.44 15.18 4.09
C ARG A 103 4.82 14.29 5.27
N LEU A 104 5.77 14.72 6.10
CA LEU A 104 6.24 13.95 7.26
C LEU A 104 5.10 13.67 8.25
N THR A 105 4.18 14.62 8.45
CA THR A 105 3.01 14.45 9.32
C THR A 105 2.05 13.40 8.77
N VAL A 106 1.74 13.45 7.47
CA VAL A 106 0.86 12.46 6.83
C VAL A 106 1.49 11.07 6.89
N LEU A 107 2.76 10.94 6.50
CA LEU A 107 3.46 9.66 6.46
C LEU A 107 3.62 9.03 7.86
N SER A 108 3.93 9.83 8.89
CA SER A 108 4.00 9.33 10.27
C SER A 108 2.62 8.95 10.82
N THR A 109 1.58 9.73 10.54
CA THR A 109 0.21 9.39 10.94
C THR A 109 -0.28 8.11 10.26
N ALA A 110 0.13 7.87 9.02
CA ALA A 110 -0.16 6.65 8.28
C ALA A 110 0.67 5.43 8.73
N GLY A 111 1.62 5.60 9.66
CA GLY A 111 2.49 4.51 10.10
C GLY A 111 3.54 4.10 9.06
N LEU A 112 3.88 4.98 8.11
CA LEU A 112 4.95 4.76 7.14
C LEU A 112 6.31 5.28 7.64
N LEU A 113 6.29 6.22 8.59
CA LEU A 113 7.47 6.78 9.23
C LEU A 113 7.36 6.75 10.75
N GLU A 114 8.50 6.59 11.40
CA GLU A 114 8.67 6.81 12.83
C GLU A 114 9.60 8.00 13.09
N GLU A 115 9.24 8.79 14.10
CA GLU A 115 10.08 9.87 14.59
C GLU A 115 11.23 9.29 15.42
N THR A 116 12.44 9.80 15.19
CA THR A 116 13.66 9.42 15.91
C THR A 116 14.48 10.67 16.25
N GLU A 117 15.47 10.55 17.13
CA GLU A 117 16.38 11.65 17.48
C GLU A 117 17.75 11.40 16.86
N LEU A 118 18.23 12.34 16.05
CA LEU A 118 19.53 12.27 15.37
C LEU A 118 20.30 13.55 15.68
N ALA A 119 21.50 13.42 16.25
CA ALA A 119 22.35 14.58 16.57
C ALA A 119 21.65 15.71 17.36
N GLY A 120 20.67 15.38 18.21
CA GLY A 120 19.90 16.34 19.01
C GLY A 120 18.80 17.08 18.25
N GLU A 121 18.47 16.63 17.03
CA GLU A 121 17.33 17.10 16.25
C GLU A 121 16.35 15.97 15.94
N ARG A 122 15.13 16.37 15.59
CA ARG A 122 14.11 15.44 15.11
C ARG A 122 14.52 14.87 13.76
N GLY A 123 14.47 13.56 13.64
CA GLY A 123 14.66 12.81 12.41
C GLY A 123 13.53 11.83 12.16
N TYR A 124 13.58 11.19 11.00
CA TYR A 124 12.59 10.22 10.57
C TYR A 124 13.27 9.00 9.98
N GLN A 125 12.65 7.84 10.20
CA GLN A 125 13.03 6.57 9.61
C GLN A 125 11.79 5.84 9.10
N LEU A 126 11.98 4.89 8.20
CA LEU A 126 10.89 4.03 7.75
C LEU A 126 10.42 3.11 8.87
N THR A 127 9.14 2.78 8.86
CA THR A 127 8.63 1.62 9.59
C THR A 127 8.92 0.33 8.84
N GLU A 128 8.90 -0.80 9.55
CA GLU A 128 9.03 -2.13 8.94
C GLU A 128 7.98 -2.35 7.84
N ASP A 129 6.73 -1.92 8.06
CA ASP A 129 5.66 -2.02 7.07
C ASP A 129 5.96 -1.20 5.80
N CYS A 130 6.51 0.02 5.96
CA CYS A 130 6.91 0.83 4.81
C CYS A 130 8.05 0.17 4.02
N GLU A 131 9.02 -0.44 4.70
CA GLU A 131 10.11 -1.18 4.04
C GLU A 131 9.54 -2.36 3.23
N VAL A 132 8.68 -3.19 3.84
CA VAL A 132 8.01 -4.32 3.17
C VAL A 132 7.21 -3.85 1.94
N ALA A 133 6.51 -2.72 2.04
CA ALA A 133 5.76 -2.15 0.94
C ALA A 133 6.68 -1.73 -0.23
N LEU A 134 7.78 -1.02 0.06
CA LEU A 134 8.75 -0.60 -0.94
C LEU A 134 9.45 -1.78 -1.61
N GLU A 135 9.84 -2.81 -0.84
CA GLU A 135 10.42 -4.04 -1.38
C GLU A 135 9.47 -4.75 -2.34
N THR A 136 8.18 -4.82 -1.98
CA THR A 136 7.15 -5.43 -2.83
C THR A 136 7.00 -4.70 -4.17
N LEU A 137 7.14 -3.37 -4.19
CA LEU A 137 7.06 -2.56 -5.41
C LEU A 137 8.33 -2.59 -6.26
N ARG A 138 9.49 -2.84 -5.67
CA ARG A 138 10.81 -2.82 -6.33
C ARG A 138 11.10 -4.06 -7.20
N THR A 139 10.09 -4.84 -7.59
CA THR A 139 10.28 -5.95 -8.54
C THR A 139 11.05 -5.50 -9.78
N GLU A 140 12.12 -6.23 -10.11
CA GLU A 140 12.93 -5.98 -11.30
C GLU A 140 12.01 -5.95 -12.52
N THR A 141 11.81 -4.76 -13.10
CA THR A 141 11.26 -4.68 -14.44
C THR A 141 12.33 -5.25 -15.35
N PRO A 142 12.10 -6.38 -16.06
CA PRO A 142 13.07 -6.84 -17.04
C PRO A 142 13.28 -5.68 -18.01
N ARG A 143 14.51 -5.17 -18.08
CA ARG A 143 14.87 -4.19 -19.10
C ARG A 143 14.54 -4.86 -20.43
N LEU A 144 13.61 -4.28 -21.18
CA LEU A 144 13.43 -4.67 -22.58
C LEU A 144 14.78 -4.39 -23.22
N ASP A 145 15.53 -5.46 -23.50
CA ASP A 145 16.82 -5.38 -24.18
C ASP A 145 16.64 -4.52 -25.42
N ASP A 146 17.37 -3.41 -25.45
CA ASP A 146 17.50 -2.52 -26.60
C ASP A 146 17.94 -3.41 -27.78
N PRO A 147 17.22 -3.46 -28.91
CA PRO A 147 17.66 -4.24 -30.05
C PRO A 147 19.02 -3.65 -30.45
N SER A 148 20.07 -4.40 -30.16
CA SER A 148 21.44 -4.12 -30.56
C SER A 148 21.42 -3.68 -32.02
N ASP A 149 21.77 -2.43 -32.27
CA ASP A 149 22.28 -1.96 -33.55
C ASP A 149 23.46 -2.89 -33.90
N ASP A 150 23.19 -3.89 -34.72
CA ASP A 150 24.22 -4.70 -35.38
C ASP A 150 24.62 -3.94 -36.66
N PRO A 151 25.92 -3.80 -36.94
CA PRO A 151 26.50 -2.72 -37.75
C PRO A 151 26.35 -2.84 -39.27
#